data_AF-A0A242BTL0-F1
#
_entry.id   AF-A0A242BTL0-F1
#
_cell.length_a   1.000
_cell.length_b   1.000
_cell.length_c   1.000
_cell.angle_alpha   90.00
_cell.angle_beta   90.00
_cell.angle_gamma   90.00
#
_symmetry.space_group_name_H-M   'P 1'
#
loop_
_entity.id
_entity.type
_entity.pdbx_description
1 polymer ?
#
loop_
_entity_poly.entity_id
_entity_poly.type
_entity_poly.pdbx_seq_one_letter_code
_entity_poly.pdbx_strand_id
1 'polypeptide(L)' 'MKQLCIGQVITATTVHGKVFTGTVTGLNERTVVLSNEDSLERVVVSEKELQKQGLTWKKPNRKRSLSVGG' A
#
# COMPACT_ATOMS: atom_id res chain seq x y z
N MET A 1 0.80 -13.82 -8.25
CA MET A 1 0.43 -12.66 -7.41
C MET A 1 1.34 -11.51 -7.79
N LYS A 2 0.80 -10.30 -8.01
CA LYS A 2 1.61 -9.15 -8.43
C LYS A 2 2.13 -8.45 -7.18
N GLN A 3 3.45 -8.23 -7.11
CA GLN A 3 4.08 -7.58 -5.96
C GLN A 3 3.99 -6.05 -6.11
N LEU A 4 3.42 -5.36 -5.12
CA LEU A 4 3.38 -3.89 -5.08
C LEU A 4 4.70 -3.32 -4.58
N CYS A 5 5.12 -2.21 -5.18
CA CYS A 5 6.28 -1.43 -4.79
C CYS A 5 5.88 0.04 -4.59
N ILE A 6 6.59 0.75 -3.70
CA ILE A 6 6.48 2.21 -3.58
C ILE A 6 6.90 2.85 -4.91
N GLY A 7 6.17 3.87 -5.35
CA GLY A 7 6.34 4.53 -6.65
C GLY A 7 5.57 3.88 -7.80
N GLN A 8 4.91 2.75 -7.57
CA GLN A 8 4.11 2.09 -8.59
C GLN A 8 2.69 2.66 -8.63
N VAL A 9 2.18 2.96 -9.83
CA VAL A 9 0.77 3.29 -10.01
C VAL A 9 -0.06 2.01 -10.03
N ILE A 10 -1.08 1.95 -9.16
CA ILE A 10 -2.05 0.86 -9.16
C ILE A 10 -3.48 1.38 -9.11
N THR A 11 -4.38 0.55 -9.60
CA THR A 11 -5.82 0.71 -9.42
C THR A 11 -6.28 -0.26 -8.34
N ALA A 12 -6.93 0.26 -7.31
CA ALA A 12 -7.43 -0.52 -6.19
C ALA A 12 -8.85 -0.09 -5.82
N THR A 13 -9.62 -1.02 -5.25
CA THR A 13 -10.97 -0.75 -4.77
C THR A 13 -10.91 -0.49 -3.28
N THR A 14 -11.47 0.64 -2.86
CA THR A 14 -11.57 1.02 -1.46
C THR A 14 -12.65 0.21 -0.74
N VAL A 15 -12.67 0.28 0.59
CA VAL A 15 -13.71 -0.36 1.42
C VAL A 15 -15.12 0.12 1.12
N HIS A 16 -15.27 1.31 0.50
CA HIS A 16 -16.55 1.86 0.07
C HIS A 16 -16.97 1.40 -1.33
N GLY A 17 -16.22 0.49 -1.97
CA GLY A 17 -16.47 0.05 -3.34
C GLY A 17 -16.04 1.04 -4.42
N LYS A 18 -15.50 2.21 -4.05
CA LYS A 18 -14.95 3.19 -5.00
C LYS A 18 -13.61 2.69 -5.53
N VAL A 19 -13.45 2.70 -6.85
CA VAL A 19 -12.18 2.43 -7.52
C VAL A 19 -11.31 3.68 -7.45
N PHE A 20 -10.06 3.52 -7.04
CA PHE A 20 -9.08 4.59 -6.94
C PHE A 20 -7.80 4.16 -7.65
N THR A 21 -7.32 5.01 -8.56
CA THR A 21 -6.01 4.84 -9.21
C THR A 21 -5.07 5.87 -8.63
N GLY A 22 -3.91 5.41 -8.15
CA GLY A 22 -2.89 6.28 -7.60
C GLY A 22 -1.55 5.59 -7.43
N THR A 23 -0.53 6.40 -7.15
CA THR A 23 0.83 5.96 -6.87
C THR A 23 0.93 5.46 -5.44
N VAL A 24 1.49 4.26 -5.27
CA VAL A 24 1.82 3.71 -3.95
C VAL A 24 2.87 4.60 -3.31
N THR A 25 2.48 5.38 -2.31
CA THR A 25 3.39 6.26 -1.56
C THR A 25 3.81 5.63 -0.23
N GLY A 26 3.04 4.67 0.27
CA GLY A 26 3.34 3.96 1.51
C GLY A 26 2.83 2.52 1.52
N LEU A 27 3.64 1.61 2.05
CA LEU A 27 3.29 0.22 2.28
C LEU A 27 3.42 -0.06 3.78
N ASN A 28 2.30 -0.24 4.47
CA ASN A 28 2.26 -0.61 5.88
C ASN A 28 2.07 -2.13 6.03
N GLU A 29 2.04 -2.61 7.28
CA GLU A 29 1.89 -4.05 7.57
C GLU A 29 0.57 -4.65 7.06
N ARG A 30 -0.50 -3.85 6.97
CA ARG A 30 -1.85 -4.30 6.54
C ARG A 30 -2.59 -3.31 5.65
N THR A 31 -1.95 -2.20 5.29
CA THR A 31 -2.57 -1.15 4.46
C THR A 31 -1.57 -0.62 3.46
N VAL A 32 -2.08 -0.08 2.36
CA VAL A 32 -1.32 0.62 1.33
C VAL A 32 -1.89 2.02 1.19
N VAL A 33 -0.99 3.00 1.11
CA VAL A 33 -1.36 4.39 0.87
C VAL A 33 -1.12 4.69 -0.60
N LEU A 34 -2.20 5.08 -1.28
CA LEU A 34 -2.20 5.55 -2.65
C LEU A 34 -2.34 7.07 -2.64
N SER A 35 -1.53 7.76 -3.42
CA SER A 35 -1.65 9.19 -3.66
C SER A 35 -1.91 9.40 -5.14
N ASN A 36 -2.89 10.24 -5.45
CA ASN A 36 -3.11 10.71 -6.81
C ASN A 36 -2.54 12.14 -6.91
N GLU A 37 -1.57 12.37 -7.79
CA GLU A 37 -0.94 13.68 -7.96
C GLU A 37 -1.89 14.71 -8.60
N ASP A 38 -2.77 14.27 -9.50
CA ASP A 38 -3.72 15.16 -10.18
C ASP A 38 -4.77 15.75 -9.22
N SER A 39 -5.20 14.96 -8.23
CA SER A 39 -6.26 15.38 -7.29
C SER A 39 -5.75 15.71 -5.89
N LEU A 40 -4.44 15.51 -5.61
CA LEU A 40 -3.84 15.59 -4.27
C LEU A 40 -4.54 14.70 -3.21
N GLU A 41 -5.39 13.78 -3.65
CA GLU A 41 -6.13 12.87 -2.78
C GLU A 41 -5.23 11.72 -2.34
N ARG A 42 -5.30 11.38 -1.05
CA ARG A 42 -4.64 10.21 -0.47
C ARG A 42 -5.67 9.23 0.02
N VAL A 43 -5.56 8.00 -0.46
CA VAL A 43 -6.48 6.92 -0.13
C VAL A 43 -5.70 5.79 0.53
N VAL A 44 -6.22 5.34 1.67
CA VAL A 44 -5.70 4.18 2.37
C VAL A 44 -6.54 2.97 1.99
N VAL A 45 -5.90 1.97 1.40
CA VAL A 45 -6.52 0.71 1.00
C VAL A 45 -6.04 -0.41 1.90
N SER A 46 -6.97 -1.24 2.38
CA SER A 46 -6.65 -2.39 3.23
C SER A 46 -6.08 -3.54 2.41
N GLU A 47 -5.19 -4.33 3.03
CA GLU A 47 -4.63 -5.56 2.45
C GLU A 47 -5.70 -6.50 1.93
N LYS A 48 -6.82 -6.64 2.65
CA LYS A 48 -7.93 -7.51 2.25
C LYS A 48 -8.49 -7.14 0.87
N GLU A 49 -8.67 -5.85 0.61
CA GLU A 49 -9.23 -5.40 -0.67
C GLU A 49 -8.24 -5.58 -1.82
N LEU A 50 -6.94 -5.41 -1.53
CA LEU A 50 -5.86 -5.66 -2.49
C LEU A 50 -5.70 -7.15 -2.78
N GLN A 51 -5.77 -8.01 -1.76
CA GLN A 51 -5.69 -9.46 -1.91
C GLN A 51 -6.86 -10.03 -2.70
N LYS A 52 -8.08 -9.49 -2.54
CA LYS A 52 -9.23 -9.82 -3.40
C LYS A 52 -8.95 -9.56 -4.90
N GLN A 53 -8.05 -8.62 -5.19
CA GLN A 53 -7.61 -8.28 -6.56
C GLN A 53 -6.31 -9.00 -6.97
N GLY A 54 -5.78 -9.89 -6.12
CA GLY A 54 -4.52 -10.59 -6.38
C GLY A 54 -3.26 -9.72 -6.24
N LEU A 55 -3.39 -8.56 -5.59
CA LEU A 55 -2.29 -7.65 -5.26
C LEU A 55 -1.74 -8.00 -3.87
N THR A 56 -0.43 -8.16 -3.79
CA THR A 56 0.29 -8.50 -2.55
C THR A 56 1.55 -7.66 -2.45
N TRP A 57 2.13 -7.49 -1.27
CA TRP A 57 3.41 -6.79 -1.13
C TRP A 57 4.27 -7.43 -0.06
N LYS A 58 5.58 -7.22 -0.16
CA LYS A 58 6.47 -7.52 0.94
C LYS A 58 6.23 -6.46 2.00
N LYS A 59 5.59 -6.86 3.09
CA LYS A 59 5.43 -6.02 4.28
C LYS A 59 6.82 -5.54 4.68
N PRO A 60 7.00 -4.25 5.02
CA PRO A 60 8.27 -3.76 5.50
C PRO A 60 8.67 -4.65 6.68
N ASN A 61 9.79 -5.34 6.54
CA ASN A 61 10.28 -6.22 7.58
C ASN A 61 10.68 -5.31 8.74
N ARG A 62 9.81 -5.16 9.73
CA ARG A 62 10.09 -4.40 10.95
C ARG A 62 11.07 -5.20 11.81
N LYS A 63 12.22 -5.61 11.25
CA LYS A 63 13.39 -5.98 12.05
C LYS A 63 13.90 -4.68 12.65
N ARG A 64 13.30 -4.33 13.78
CA ARG A 64 13.90 -3.49 14.80
C ARG A 64 15.11 -4.24 15.34
N SER A 65 16.19 -4.32 14.58
CA SER A 65 17.52 -4.49 15.16
C SER A 65 17.96 -3.10 15.62
N LEU A 66 17.31 -2.61 16.67
CA LEU A 66 17.94 -1.61 17.54
C LEU A 66 19.00 -2.38 18.30
N SER A 67 20.20 -2.49 17.73
CA SER A 67 21.40 -2.78 18.51
C SER A 67 21.70 -1.53 19.32
N VAL A 68 21.01 -1.37 20.46
CA VAL A 68 21.49 -0.50 21.54
C VAL A 68 22.37 -1.38 22.41
N GLY A 69 23.67 -1.29 22.20
CA GLY A 69 24.70 -1.90 23.03
C GLY A 69 26.02 -1.28 22.62
N GLY A 70 26.84 -0.72 23.50
CA GLY A 70 26.76 -0.49 24.94
C GLY A 70 27.80 0.56 25.30
#